data_AF-A0A7K2X068-F1
#
_entry.id   AF-A0A7K2X068-F1
#
_cell.length_a   1.000
_cell.length_b   1.000
_cell.length_c   1.000
_cell.angle_alpha   90.00
_cell.angle_beta   90.00
_cell.angle_gamma   90.00
#
_symmetry.space_group_name_H-M   'P 1'
#
loop_
_entity.id
_entity.type
_entity.pdbx_description
1 polymer ?
#
loop_
_entity_poly.entity_id
_entity_poly.type
_entity_poly.pdbx_seq_one_letter_code
_entity_poly.pdbx_strand_id
1 'polypeptide(L)'
;MHTLPAATLSRVSELARCSTVFLPGDPARTGRIAYWHPDGAEPPSAPGSVEELAVVDTEAHPLMVRALLVPLREALPSLTRARVAENVSPSAAFWGAATLLALQLASCGRMLPGLTGTGHDAWRAGPLTAEDLERVRTLAASMPPTAHAVPLGGGGSAGTVLLPEQEGLLRDFLDAVADTLPRTPAAPLAAGGDAFAAVPARRFPELRGWAGDVAAGHDAGVRLSLRVEVRGLPGTDVLDADVPGGDGTAGDDIAGPGPVFRAVVQMHSVSDPAVVADAAEFWAAPADPRSPGGSAP
;
A
#
# COMPACT_ATOMS: atom_id res chain seq x y z
N MET A 1 20.33 -0.55 17.09
CA MET A 1 20.42 -1.51 15.96
C MET A 1 19.29 -2.51 16.13
N HIS A 2 18.20 -2.38 15.36
CA HIS A 2 17.16 -3.41 15.32
C HIS A 2 17.65 -4.52 14.39
N THR A 3 18.26 -5.56 14.95
CA THR A 3 18.50 -6.82 14.25
C THR A 3 17.14 -7.50 14.10
N LEU A 4 16.52 -7.38 12.93
CA LEU A 4 15.44 -8.31 12.56
C LEU A 4 16.12 -9.68 12.39
N PRO A 5 15.81 -10.68 13.24
CA PRO A 5 16.38 -12.00 13.03
C PRO A 5 15.90 -12.51 11.68
N ALA A 6 16.82 -12.72 10.74
CA ALA A 6 16.49 -13.30 9.45
C ALA A 6 15.82 -14.65 9.70
N ALA A 7 14.59 -14.84 9.21
CA ALA A 7 13.92 -16.12 9.40
C ALA A 7 14.74 -17.22 8.71
N THR A 8 15.18 -18.20 9.50
CA THR A 8 15.93 -19.36 9.04
C THR A 8 15.09 -20.19 8.07
N LEU A 9 15.73 -20.87 7.11
CA LEU A 9 15.01 -21.71 6.14
C LEU A 9 14.16 -22.80 6.83
N SER A 10 14.65 -23.43 7.91
CA SER A 10 13.87 -24.43 8.66
C SER A 10 12.57 -23.83 9.23
N ARG A 11 12.64 -22.67 9.89
CA ARG A 11 11.45 -21.94 10.37
C ARG A 11 10.46 -21.62 9.25
N VAL A 12 10.96 -21.16 8.09
CA VAL A 12 10.08 -20.89 6.93
C VAL A 12 9.38 -22.18 6.48
N SER A 13 10.11 -23.30 6.39
CA SER A 13 9.55 -24.60 6.03
C SER A 13 8.57 -25.17 7.06
N GLU A 14 8.74 -24.87 8.34
CA GLU A 14 7.81 -25.24 9.41
C GLU A 14 6.52 -24.42 9.32
N LEU A 15 6.63 -23.10 9.22
CA LEU A 15 5.46 -22.21 9.07
C LEU A 15 4.70 -22.48 7.76
N ALA A 16 5.40 -22.77 6.67
CA ALA A 16 4.78 -23.08 5.38
C ALA A 16 3.90 -24.34 5.42
N ARG A 17 4.17 -25.28 6.35
CA ARG A 17 3.38 -26.50 6.55
C ARG A 17 2.13 -26.29 7.41
N CYS A 18 2.05 -25.18 8.12
CA CYS A 18 0.91 -24.86 8.98
C CYS A 18 -0.29 -24.38 8.17
N SER A 19 -1.51 -24.68 8.63
CA SER A 19 -2.69 -23.93 8.22
C SER A 19 -2.51 -22.46 8.58
N THR A 20 -2.89 -21.56 7.69
CA THR A 20 -2.58 -20.12 7.79
C THR A 20 -3.82 -19.27 7.51
N VAL A 21 -4.11 -18.29 8.38
CA VAL A 21 -5.22 -17.34 8.19
C VAL A 21 -4.77 -15.92 8.52
N PHE A 22 -5.26 -14.94 7.75
CA PHE A 22 -5.11 -13.54 8.08
C PHE A 22 -6.18 -13.09 9.07
N LEU A 23 -5.76 -12.37 10.10
CA LEU A 23 -6.61 -11.73 11.10
C LEU A 23 -6.54 -10.21 10.87
N PRO A 24 -7.58 -9.58 10.31
CA PRO A 24 -7.62 -8.13 10.10
C PRO A 24 -7.46 -7.35 11.41
N GLY A 25 -6.89 -6.16 11.31
CA GLY A 25 -6.75 -5.22 12.42
C GLY A 25 -7.10 -3.79 11.98
N ASP A 26 -7.30 -2.89 12.95
CA ASP A 26 -7.56 -1.47 12.70
C ASP A 26 -6.57 -0.60 13.51
N PRO A 27 -5.65 0.14 12.86
CA PRO A 27 -5.48 0.24 11.41
C PRO A 27 -4.94 -1.04 10.77
N ALA A 28 -5.09 -1.17 9.45
CA ALA A 28 -4.81 -2.40 8.69
C ALA A 28 -3.43 -3.01 9.00
N ARG A 29 -2.38 -2.18 9.19
CA ARG A 29 -1.03 -2.64 9.58
C ARG A 29 -0.93 -3.42 10.90
N THR A 30 -1.95 -3.37 11.74
CA THR A 30 -2.02 -4.12 13.00
C THR A 30 -2.50 -5.56 12.82
N GLY A 31 -2.86 -5.94 11.59
CA GLY A 31 -3.24 -7.29 11.24
C GLY A 31 -2.16 -8.32 11.58
N ARG A 32 -2.60 -9.57 11.80
CA ARG A 32 -1.76 -10.69 12.22
C ARG A 32 -1.97 -11.88 11.29
N ILE A 33 -0.97 -12.75 11.21
CA ILE A 33 -1.08 -14.06 10.56
C ILE A 33 -1.08 -15.11 11.65
N ALA A 34 -2.10 -15.96 11.65
CA ALA A 34 -2.18 -17.10 12.55
C ALA A 34 -1.73 -18.37 11.82
N TYR A 35 -0.85 -19.14 12.46
CA TYR A 35 -0.35 -20.44 12.00
C TYR A 35 -0.73 -21.53 13.00
N TRP A 36 -1.32 -22.63 12.55
CA TRP A 36 -1.60 -23.80 13.39
C TRP A 36 -1.42 -25.11 12.63
N HIS A 37 -1.21 -26.20 13.35
CA HIS A 37 -1.23 -27.53 12.76
C HIS A 37 -2.65 -28.11 12.78
N PRO A 38 -3.16 -28.66 11.66
CA PRO A 38 -4.50 -29.21 11.59
C PRO A 38 -4.68 -30.50 12.43
N ASP A 39 -3.59 -31.17 12.79
CA ASP A 39 -3.58 -32.35 13.67
C ASP A 39 -3.57 -31.98 15.18
N GLY A 40 -3.56 -30.69 15.50
CA GLY A 40 -3.51 -30.19 16.88
C GLY A 40 -2.12 -30.19 17.52
N ALA A 41 -1.05 -30.45 16.75
CA ALA A 41 0.32 -30.32 17.23
C ALA A 41 0.66 -28.87 17.61
N GLU A 42 1.66 -28.71 18.49
CA GLU A 42 2.14 -27.40 18.94
C GLU A 42 2.64 -26.57 17.75
N PRO A 43 2.23 -25.30 17.60
CA PRO A 43 2.72 -24.47 16.51
C PRO A 43 4.24 -24.22 16.60
N PRO A 44 4.93 -23.95 15.48
CA PRO A 44 6.38 -23.75 15.47
C PRO A 44 6.83 -22.60 16.37
N SER A 45 8.01 -22.74 16.99
CA SER A 45 8.60 -21.66 17.80
C SER A 45 9.15 -20.54 16.91
N ALA A 46 8.39 -19.47 16.75
CA ALA A 46 8.77 -18.25 16.03
C ALA A 46 8.30 -16.98 16.77
N PRO A 47 8.84 -15.79 16.44
CA PRO A 47 8.39 -14.53 17.02
C PRO A 47 6.87 -14.35 16.85
N GLY A 48 6.18 -14.06 17.95
CA GLY A 48 4.72 -13.99 18.01
C GLY A 48 4.19 -14.41 19.38
N SER A 49 2.86 -14.50 19.48
CA SER A 49 2.16 -15.04 20.66
C SER A 49 1.44 -16.33 20.27
N VAL A 50 1.47 -17.34 21.15
CA VAL A 50 0.61 -18.52 20.98
C VAL A 50 -0.69 -18.26 21.73
N GLU A 51 -1.81 -18.29 21.02
CA GLU A 51 -3.15 -18.01 21.55
C GLU A 51 -4.12 -19.13 21.14
N GLU A 52 -5.23 -19.27 21.86
CA GLU A 52 -6.34 -20.10 21.40
C GLU A 52 -7.15 -19.35 20.34
N LEU A 53 -7.40 -19.99 19.20
CA LEU A 53 -8.12 -19.43 18.08
C LEU A 53 -9.31 -20.33 17.72
N ALA A 54 -10.50 -19.73 17.64
CA ALA A 54 -11.67 -20.41 17.10
C ALA A 54 -11.56 -20.48 15.57
N VAL A 55 -11.65 -21.70 15.03
CA VAL A 55 -11.68 -21.95 13.59
C VAL A 55 -12.82 -22.91 13.26
N VAL A 56 -13.15 -23.01 11.99
CA VAL A 56 -14.14 -23.93 11.45
C VAL A 56 -13.42 -24.98 10.62
N ASP A 57 -13.69 -26.26 10.84
CA ASP A 57 -13.16 -27.33 10.00
C ASP A 57 -13.82 -27.36 8.61
N THR A 58 -13.41 -28.31 7.78
CA THR A 58 -13.97 -28.50 6.43
C THR A 58 -15.44 -28.95 6.43
N GLU A 59 -15.93 -29.46 7.56
CA GLU A 59 -17.30 -29.94 7.77
C GLU A 59 -18.17 -28.88 8.48
N ALA A 60 -17.69 -27.64 8.57
CA ALA A 60 -18.35 -26.52 9.22
C ALA A 60 -18.50 -26.62 10.76
N HIS A 61 -17.71 -27.46 11.43
CA HIS A 61 -17.70 -27.55 12.89
C HIS A 61 -16.73 -26.56 13.53
N PRO A 62 -17.17 -25.76 14.52
CA PRO A 62 -16.28 -24.93 15.32
C PRO A 62 -15.32 -25.79 16.15
N LEU A 63 -14.05 -25.43 16.14
CA LEU A 63 -13.02 -26.02 16.99
C LEU A 63 -12.03 -24.96 17.48
N MET A 64 -11.45 -25.21 18.65
CA MET A 64 -10.40 -24.36 19.22
C MET A 64 -9.03 -24.96 18.87
N VAL A 65 -8.17 -24.16 18.26
CA VAL A 65 -6.77 -24.53 17.98
C VAL A 65 -5.80 -23.66 18.75
N ARG A 66 -4.61 -24.18 19.01
CA ARG A 66 -3.48 -23.36 19.44
C ARG A 66 -2.78 -22.81 18.21
N ALA A 67 -2.81 -21.50 18.04
CA ALA A 67 -2.24 -20.82 16.89
C ALA A 67 -1.13 -19.87 17.31
N LEU A 68 -0.03 -19.87 16.56
CA LEU A 68 0.98 -18.82 16.64
C LEU A 68 0.50 -17.60 15.84
N LEU A 69 0.30 -16.47 16.50
CA LEU A 69 -0.06 -15.20 15.92
C LEU A 69 1.19 -14.33 15.74
N VAL A 70 1.49 -14.00 14.50
CA VAL A 70 2.65 -13.20 14.09
C VAL A 70 2.16 -11.86 13.52
N PRO A 71 2.68 -10.70 13.95
CA PRO A 71 2.38 -9.42 13.30
C PRO A 71 2.65 -9.49 11.79
N LEU A 72 1.75 -8.97 10.96
CA LEU A 72 1.82 -9.12 9.51
C LEU A 72 3.20 -8.72 8.96
N ARG A 73 3.74 -7.58 9.40
CA ARG A 73 5.07 -7.08 9.02
C ARG A 73 6.17 -8.13 9.20
N GLU A 74 6.12 -8.88 10.29
CA GLU A 74 7.12 -9.92 10.63
C GLU A 74 6.87 -11.23 9.85
N ALA A 75 5.63 -11.49 9.45
CA ALA A 75 5.25 -12.66 8.66
C ALA A 75 5.60 -12.55 7.16
N LEU A 76 5.67 -11.33 6.58
CA LEU A 76 5.90 -11.11 5.14
C LEU A 76 7.11 -11.88 4.56
N PRO A 77 8.30 -11.90 5.21
CA PRO A 77 9.45 -12.63 4.67
C PRO A 77 9.25 -14.15 4.65
N SER A 78 8.40 -14.69 5.51
CA SER A 78 8.06 -16.13 5.53
C SER A 78 7.00 -16.44 4.48
N LEU A 79 5.96 -15.62 4.35
CA LEU A 79 4.89 -15.80 3.36
C LEU A 79 5.39 -15.73 1.91
N THR A 80 6.27 -14.78 1.59
CA THR A 80 6.88 -14.67 0.26
C THR A 80 7.67 -15.92 -0.13
N ARG A 81 8.33 -16.57 0.84
CA ARG A 81 9.08 -17.82 0.63
C ARG A 81 8.19 -19.07 0.64
N ALA A 82 7.08 -19.06 1.39
CA ALA A 82 6.15 -20.19 1.46
C ALA A 82 5.59 -20.56 0.08
N ARG A 83 5.38 -19.58 -0.82
CA ARG A 83 4.88 -19.80 -2.19
C ARG A 83 5.72 -20.81 -3.00
N VAL A 84 7.02 -20.90 -2.74
CA VAL A 84 7.96 -21.79 -3.47
C VAL A 84 8.45 -22.95 -2.60
N ALA A 85 7.89 -23.12 -1.40
CA ALA A 85 8.30 -24.16 -0.47
C ALA A 85 7.71 -25.53 -0.88
N GLU A 86 8.51 -26.57 -0.68
CA GLU A 86 8.02 -27.95 -0.77
C GLU A 86 7.07 -28.26 0.40
N ASN A 87 6.01 -29.02 0.14
CA ASN A 87 4.99 -29.42 1.13
C ASN A 87 4.28 -28.24 1.82
N VAL A 88 4.12 -27.11 1.13
CA VAL A 88 3.35 -25.96 1.62
C VAL A 88 1.87 -26.34 1.82
N SER A 89 1.26 -25.87 2.90
CA SER A 89 -0.18 -26.01 3.10
C SER A 89 -0.94 -25.16 2.08
N PRO A 90 -2.16 -25.56 1.65
CA PRO A 90 -2.93 -24.77 0.68
C PRO A 90 -3.14 -23.32 1.12
N SER A 91 -3.42 -23.08 2.41
CA SER A 91 -3.66 -21.73 2.93
C SER A 91 -2.38 -20.90 3.07
N ALA A 92 -1.25 -21.51 3.43
CA ALA A 92 0.04 -20.82 3.40
C ALA A 92 0.44 -20.42 1.97
N ALA A 93 0.20 -21.30 0.98
CA ALA A 93 0.46 -21.02 -0.43
C ALA A 93 -0.41 -19.86 -0.95
N PHE A 94 -1.69 -19.85 -0.57
CA PHE A 94 -2.64 -18.78 -0.87
C PHE A 94 -2.15 -17.43 -0.32
N TRP A 95 -1.84 -17.34 0.98
CA TRP A 95 -1.35 -16.09 1.58
C TRP A 95 0.02 -15.67 1.06
N GLY A 96 0.87 -16.61 0.64
CA GLY A 96 2.10 -16.31 -0.10
C GLY A 96 1.84 -15.68 -1.48
N ALA A 97 0.84 -16.18 -2.23
CA ALA A 97 0.41 -15.59 -3.50
C ALA A 97 -0.21 -14.20 -3.31
N ALA A 98 -1.06 -14.03 -2.28
CA ALA A 98 -1.62 -12.73 -1.90
C ALA A 98 -0.53 -11.72 -1.53
N THR A 99 0.51 -12.15 -0.81
CA THR A 99 1.67 -11.32 -0.48
C THR A 99 2.38 -10.83 -1.74
N LEU A 100 2.61 -11.73 -2.71
CA LEU A 100 3.23 -11.35 -3.98
C LEU A 100 2.37 -10.35 -4.75
N LEU A 101 1.05 -10.55 -4.82
CA LEU A 101 0.13 -9.62 -5.47
C LEU A 101 0.18 -8.23 -4.81
N ALA A 102 0.15 -8.16 -3.47
CA ALA A 102 0.26 -6.90 -2.74
C ALA A 102 1.57 -6.15 -3.04
N LEU A 103 2.69 -6.87 -3.07
CA LEU A 103 4.00 -6.30 -3.39
C LEU A 103 4.08 -5.82 -4.84
N GLN A 104 3.48 -6.55 -5.79
CA GLN A 104 3.39 -6.12 -7.18
C GLN A 104 2.57 -4.83 -7.32
N LEU A 105 1.39 -4.76 -6.71
CA LEU A 105 0.56 -3.54 -6.68
C LEU A 105 1.35 -2.35 -6.11
N ALA A 106 2.03 -2.55 -4.97
CA ALA A 106 2.87 -1.53 -4.37
C ALA A 106 4.02 -1.09 -5.29
N SER A 107 4.69 -2.04 -5.97
CA SER A 107 5.78 -1.74 -6.92
C SER A 107 5.29 -0.97 -8.14
N CYS A 108 4.04 -1.16 -8.54
CA CYS A 108 3.37 -0.38 -9.59
C CYS A 108 2.80 0.96 -9.07
N GLY A 109 3.12 1.37 -7.83
CA GLY A 109 2.66 2.62 -7.24
C GLY A 109 1.17 2.66 -6.92
N ARG A 110 0.52 1.50 -6.76
CA ARG A 110 -0.90 1.33 -6.39
C ARG A 110 -1.08 1.36 -4.88
N MET A 111 -0.70 2.46 -4.24
CA MET A 111 -0.95 2.70 -2.82
C MET A 111 -1.39 4.13 -2.60
N LEU A 112 -2.39 4.32 -1.73
CA LEU A 112 -2.93 5.63 -1.39
C LEU A 112 -2.96 5.84 0.11
N PRO A 113 -2.56 7.03 0.60
CA PRO A 113 -2.85 7.40 1.97
C PRO A 113 -4.36 7.62 2.13
N GLY A 114 -4.87 7.33 3.31
CA GLY A 114 -6.27 7.54 3.66
C GLY A 114 -6.50 7.28 5.15
N LEU A 115 -7.74 7.45 5.60
CA LEU A 115 -8.10 7.16 6.99
C LEU A 115 -8.93 5.88 7.05
N THR A 116 -8.70 5.08 8.09
CA THR A 116 -9.61 3.97 8.41
C THR A 116 -10.96 4.51 8.90
N GLY A 117 -11.97 3.64 9.02
CA GLY A 117 -13.29 4.03 9.53
C GLY A 117 -13.24 4.69 10.93
N THR A 118 -12.30 4.27 11.77
CA THR A 118 -12.07 4.86 13.10
C THR A 118 -11.20 6.14 13.07
N GLY A 119 -10.70 6.52 11.89
CA GLY A 119 -9.97 7.76 11.64
C GLY A 119 -8.46 7.64 11.85
N HIS A 120 -7.90 6.44 11.84
CA HIS A 120 -6.44 6.24 11.89
C HIS A 120 -5.81 6.44 10.52
N ASP A 121 -4.59 6.96 10.50
CA ASP A 121 -3.77 7.03 9.29
C ASP A 121 -3.49 5.63 8.73
N ALA A 122 -3.75 5.42 7.45
CA ALA A 122 -3.51 4.14 6.79
C ALA A 122 -3.07 4.34 5.33
N TRP A 123 -2.33 3.37 4.80
CA TRP A 123 -2.23 3.17 3.36
C TRP A 123 -3.12 2.02 2.93
N ARG A 124 -3.76 2.16 1.77
CA ARG A 124 -4.54 1.10 1.14
C ARG A 124 -4.02 0.79 -0.25
N ALA A 125 -4.22 -0.42 -0.73
CA ALA A 125 -3.96 -0.80 -2.10
C ALA A 125 -4.96 -0.10 -3.03
N GLY A 126 -4.46 0.64 -4.01
CA GLY A 126 -5.32 1.35 -4.97
C GLY A 126 -4.65 2.57 -5.62
N PRO A 127 -5.31 3.21 -6.60
CA PRO A 127 -6.55 2.75 -7.24
C PRO A 127 -6.26 1.51 -8.12
N LEU A 128 -7.11 0.49 -8.04
CA LEU A 128 -6.92 -0.77 -8.77
C LEU A 128 -7.47 -0.66 -10.19
N THR A 129 -6.72 -1.13 -11.19
CA THR A 129 -7.22 -1.23 -12.56
C THR A 129 -8.23 -2.36 -12.73
N ALA A 130 -8.92 -2.43 -13.87
CA ALA A 130 -9.79 -3.56 -14.19
C ALA A 130 -9.02 -4.90 -14.19
N GLU A 131 -7.77 -4.89 -14.65
CA GLU A 131 -6.90 -6.08 -14.63
C GLU A 131 -6.51 -6.47 -13.20
N ASP A 132 -6.16 -5.50 -12.35
CA ASP A 132 -5.86 -5.75 -10.95
C ASP A 132 -7.07 -6.35 -10.22
N LEU A 133 -8.26 -5.79 -10.45
CA LEU A 133 -9.51 -6.29 -9.90
C LEU A 133 -9.79 -7.74 -10.34
N GLU A 134 -9.48 -8.09 -11.58
CA GLU A 134 -9.65 -9.46 -12.07
C GLU A 134 -8.66 -10.43 -11.42
N ARG A 135 -7.40 -10.01 -11.21
CA ARG A 135 -6.42 -10.80 -10.47
C ARG A 135 -6.85 -11.02 -9.02
N VAL A 136 -7.40 -9.99 -8.37
CA VAL A 136 -7.95 -10.07 -7.00
C VAL A 136 -9.12 -11.06 -6.95
N ARG A 137 -10.10 -10.93 -7.86
CA ARG A 137 -11.25 -11.87 -7.95
C ARG A 137 -10.80 -13.30 -8.19
N THR A 138 -9.89 -13.52 -9.14
CA THR A 138 -9.35 -14.84 -9.47
C THR A 138 -8.66 -15.45 -8.25
N LEU A 139 -7.83 -14.67 -7.55
CA LEU A 139 -7.16 -15.14 -6.35
C LEU A 139 -8.18 -15.46 -5.24
N ALA A 140 -9.10 -14.54 -4.94
CA ALA A 140 -10.15 -14.75 -3.92
C ALA A 140 -10.98 -16.02 -4.17
N ALA A 141 -11.37 -16.28 -5.43
CA ALA A 141 -12.10 -17.49 -5.82
C ALA A 141 -11.30 -18.80 -5.59
N SER A 142 -9.96 -18.71 -5.52
CA SER A 142 -9.07 -19.85 -5.20
C SER A 142 -8.79 -20.01 -3.71
N MET A 143 -9.34 -19.15 -2.84
CA MET A 143 -9.06 -19.15 -1.41
C MET A 143 -9.51 -20.48 -0.75
N PRO A 144 -8.58 -21.28 -0.21
CA PRO A 144 -8.95 -22.52 0.47
C PRO A 144 -9.80 -22.25 1.72
N PRO A 145 -10.69 -23.17 2.15
CA PRO A 145 -11.49 -23.01 3.36
C PRO A 145 -10.66 -22.65 4.60
N THR A 146 -9.51 -23.29 4.78
CA THR A 146 -8.61 -23.01 5.90
C THR A 146 -8.00 -21.61 5.88
N ALA A 147 -7.97 -20.92 4.73
CA ALA A 147 -7.45 -19.55 4.63
C ALA A 147 -8.44 -18.48 5.12
N HIS A 148 -9.70 -18.83 5.39
CA HIS A 148 -10.74 -17.95 5.93
C HIS A 148 -11.61 -18.65 6.98
N ALA A 149 -11.03 -19.61 7.70
CA ALA A 149 -11.75 -20.48 8.63
C ALA A 149 -12.10 -19.81 9.98
N VAL A 150 -11.72 -18.56 10.22
CA VAL A 150 -12.00 -17.86 11.49
C VAL A 150 -13.38 -17.22 11.43
N PRO A 151 -14.32 -17.58 12.30
CA PRO A 151 -15.65 -16.98 12.33
C PRO A 151 -15.62 -15.47 12.54
N LEU A 152 -16.56 -14.77 11.91
CA LEU A 152 -16.81 -13.37 12.21
C LEU A 152 -17.36 -13.22 13.64
N GLY A 153 -16.75 -12.33 14.41
CA GLY A 153 -17.22 -11.99 15.76
C GLY A 153 -18.52 -11.18 15.69
N GLY A 154 -19.60 -11.68 16.30
CA GLY A 154 -20.89 -11.00 16.34
C GLY A 154 -22.03 -11.99 16.28
N GLY A 155 -22.85 -12.04 17.33
CA GLY A 155 -23.95 -13.00 17.48
C GLY A 155 -24.89 -13.01 16.28
N GLY A 156 -24.71 -13.97 15.38
CA GLY A 156 -25.76 -14.39 14.47
C GLY A 156 -26.97 -14.80 15.30
N SER A 157 -28.14 -14.27 14.95
CA SER A 157 -29.40 -14.74 15.52
C SER A 157 -29.53 -16.22 15.13
N ALA A 158 -29.53 -17.10 16.15
CA ALA A 158 -29.64 -18.55 16.03
C ALA A 158 -28.47 -19.30 15.35
N GLY A 159 -27.37 -19.55 16.08
CA GLY A 159 -26.50 -20.72 15.88
C GLY A 159 -25.69 -20.85 14.58
N THR A 160 -25.90 -19.99 13.58
CA THR A 160 -25.20 -20.04 12.30
C THR A 160 -23.82 -19.38 12.39
N VAL A 161 -22.78 -20.13 12.04
CA VAL A 161 -21.41 -19.63 11.95
C VAL A 161 -21.21 -18.91 10.62
N LEU A 162 -20.81 -17.64 10.67
CA LEU A 162 -20.50 -16.85 9.48
C LEU A 162 -18.98 -16.73 9.31
N LEU A 163 -18.50 -16.99 8.10
CA LEU A 163 -17.09 -16.79 7.72
C LEU A 163 -16.92 -15.49 6.93
N PRO A 164 -15.72 -14.90 6.93
CA PRO A 164 -15.40 -13.76 6.07
C PRO A 164 -15.66 -14.06 4.59
N GLU A 165 -16.19 -13.08 3.87
CA GLU A 165 -16.25 -13.11 2.41
C GLU A 165 -14.81 -13.03 1.85
N GLN A 166 -14.49 -13.89 0.89
CA GLN A 166 -13.11 -14.14 0.47
C GLN A 166 -12.45 -12.93 -0.19
N GLU A 167 -13.17 -12.22 -1.06
CA GLU A 167 -12.63 -11.02 -1.72
C GLU A 167 -12.39 -9.90 -0.72
N GLY A 168 -13.30 -9.67 0.22
CA GLY A 168 -13.19 -8.71 1.31
C GLY A 168 -11.98 -9.01 2.19
N LEU A 169 -11.82 -10.25 2.67
CA LEU A 169 -10.67 -10.63 3.49
C LEU A 169 -9.34 -10.49 2.74
N LEU A 170 -9.32 -10.81 1.44
CA LEU A 170 -8.14 -10.60 0.60
C LEU A 170 -7.83 -9.10 0.46
N ARG A 171 -8.83 -8.24 0.23
CA ARG A 171 -8.64 -6.78 0.14
C ARG A 171 -8.09 -6.20 1.45
N ASP A 172 -8.63 -6.61 2.60
CA ASP A 172 -8.12 -6.21 3.91
C ASP A 172 -6.65 -6.59 4.08
N PHE A 173 -6.26 -7.78 3.61
CA PHE A 173 -4.86 -8.21 3.61
C PHE A 173 -3.99 -7.34 2.69
N LEU A 174 -4.42 -7.03 1.46
CA LEU A 174 -3.67 -6.17 0.54
C LEU A 174 -3.42 -4.78 1.14
N ASP A 175 -4.45 -4.21 1.78
CA ASP A 175 -4.36 -2.94 2.49
C ASP A 175 -3.41 -3.02 3.67
N ALA A 176 -3.48 -4.10 4.45
CA ALA A 176 -2.58 -4.33 5.58
C ALA A 176 -1.11 -4.44 5.14
N VAL A 177 -0.82 -5.10 4.01
CA VAL A 177 0.53 -5.13 3.44
C VAL A 177 0.95 -3.73 3.01
N ALA A 178 0.11 -3.02 2.25
CA ALA A 178 0.38 -1.65 1.80
C ALA A 178 0.69 -0.71 2.98
N ASP A 179 -0.08 -0.79 4.07
CA ASP A 179 0.09 0.04 5.28
C ASP A 179 1.37 -0.25 6.07
N THR A 180 2.07 -1.35 5.77
CA THR A 180 3.36 -1.65 6.42
C THR A 180 4.56 -1.06 5.67
N LEU A 181 4.47 -0.84 4.35
CA LEU A 181 5.65 -0.57 3.52
C LEU A 181 6.28 0.83 3.76
N PRO A 182 5.52 1.94 3.80
CA PRO A 182 6.12 3.28 3.87
C PRO A 182 6.77 3.62 5.22
N ARG A 183 6.46 2.86 6.27
CA ARG A 183 6.76 3.20 7.68
C ARG A 183 8.14 2.72 8.14
N THR A 184 9.18 3.17 7.43
CA THR A 184 10.57 2.90 7.81
C THR A 184 11.04 3.83 8.95
N PRO A 185 12.13 3.51 9.67
CA PRO A 185 12.63 4.39 10.74
C PRO A 185 12.95 5.83 10.29
N ALA A 186 13.27 6.04 9.02
CA ALA A 186 13.55 7.36 8.45
C ALA A 186 12.31 8.05 7.84
N ALA A 187 11.17 7.36 7.75
CA ALA A 187 9.98 7.88 7.06
C ALA A 187 9.44 9.16 7.71
N PRO A 188 9.33 9.29 9.05
CA PRO A 188 8.87 10.53 9.65
C PRO A 188 9.80 11.73 9.38
N LEU A 189 11.11 11.48 9.29
CA LEU A 189 12.10 12.52 8.96
C LEU A 189 11.94 12.98 7.50
N ALA A 190 11.75 12.04 6.58
CA ALA A 190 11.56 12.35 5.16
C ALA A 190 10.21 13.04 4.88
N ALA A 191 9.15 12.64 5.60
CA ALA A 191 7.81 13.21 5.46
C ALA A 191 7.60 14.51 6.27
N GLY A 192 8.54 14.88 7.15
CA GLY A 192 8.42 16.05 8.03
C GLY A 192 7.39 15.89 9.16
N GLY A 193 6.99 14.66 9.48
CA GLY A 193 5.98 14.38 10.51
C GLY A 193 5.55 12.91 10.57
N ASP A 194 4.70 12.59 11.55
CA ASP A 194 4.32 11.20 11.84
C ASP A 194 3.15 10.67 10.99
N ALA A 195 2.34 11.56 10.39
CA ALA A 195 1.16 11.18 9.62
C ALA A 195 1.54 10.29 8.43
N PHE A 196 0.93 9.10 8.33
CA PHE A 196 1.20 8.11 7.27
C PHE A 196 2.63 7.56 7.23
N ALA A 197 3.50 7.97 8.16
CA ALA A 197 4.94 7.66 8.14
C ALA A 197 5.42 6.92 9.39
N ALA A 198 4.84 7.20 10.57
CA ALA A 198 5.25 6.56 11.82
C ALA A 198 4.60 5.18 12.01
N VAL A 199 5.23 4.28 12.76
CA VAL A 199 4.64 2.96 13.06
C VAL A 199 3.38 3.05 13.94
N PRO A 200 3.38 3.80 15.07
CA PRO A 200 2.21 3.92 15.93
C PRO A 200 0.99 4.48 15.19
N ALA A 201 -0.18 3.94 15.48
CA ALA A 201 -1.46 4.44 14.97
C ALA A 201 -1.74 5.85 15.50
N ARG A 202 -2.07 6.78 14.59
CA ARG A 202 -2.48 8.13 14.96
C ARG A 202 -3.79 8.49 14.28
N ARG A 203 -4.65 9.18 15.02
CA ARG A 203 -5.93 9.65 14.50
C ARG A 203 -5.77 11.05 13.94
N PHE A 204 -6.32 11.28 12.74
CA PHE A 204 -6.32 12.58 12.07
C PHE A 204 -7.71 12.87 11.49
N PRO A 205 -8.77 12.97 12.31
CA PRO A 205 -10.14 13.14 11.83
C PRO A 205 -10.33 14.37 10.91
N GLU A 206 -9.51 15.40 11.08
CA GLU A 206 -9.45 16.62 10.26
C GLU A 206 -9.04 16.34 8.81
N LEU A 207 -8.30 15.25 8.55
CA LEU A 207 -7.85 14.86 7.22
C LEU A 207 -8.90 14.05 6.43
N ARG A 208 -10.11 13.82 6.98
CA ARG A 208 -11.14 13.00 6.31
C ARG A 208 -11.56 13.56 4.95
N GLY A 209 -11.76 14.87 4.86
CA GLY A 209 -12.10 15.53 3.59
C GLY A 209 -10.98 15.35 2.57
N TRP A 210 -9.75 15.71 2.96
CA TRP A 210 -8.55 15.53 2.15
C TRP A 210 -8.35 14.08 1.68
N ALA A 211 -8.54 13.08 2.55
CA ALA A 211 -8.40 11.67 2.21
C ALA A 211 -9.45 11.23 1.16
N GLY A 212 -10.66 11.77 1.23
CA GLY A 212 -11.70 11.58 0.21
C GLY A 212 -11.31 12.21 -1.12
N ASP A 213 -10.80 13.44 -1.11
CA ASP A 213 -10.35 14.14 -2.32
C ASP A 213 -9.17 13.43 -2.99
N VAL A 214 -8.20 12.95 -2.21
CA VAL A 214 -7.06 12.15 -2.71
C VAL A 214 -7.54 10.85 -3.35
N ALA A 215 -8.50 10.15 -2.72
CA ALA A 215 -9.11 8.96 -3.30
C ALA A 215 -9.76 9.26 -4.65
N ALA A 216 -10.62 10.29 -4.70
CA ALA A 216 -11.35 10.69 -5.89
C ALA A 216 -10.41 11.12 -7.03
N GLY A 217 -9.35 11.88 -6.74
CA GLY A 217 -8.36 12.30 -7.74
C GLY A 217 -7.60 11.12 -8.35
N HIS A 218 -7.29 10.11 -7.54
CA HIS A 218 -6.65 8.89 -8.03
C HIS A 218 -7.58 8.01 -8.87
N ASP A 219 -8.86 7.90 -8.49
CA ASP A 219 -9.88 7.20 -9.30
C ASP A 219 -10.13 7.94 -10.63
N ALA A 220 -9.96 9.26 -10.67
CA ALA A 220 -10.00 10.04 -11.91
C ALA A 220 -8.79 9.81 -12.84
N GLY A 221 -7.75 9.10 -12.38
CA GLY A 221 -6.59 8.72 -13.20
C GLY A 221 -5.57 9.85 -13.47
N VAL A 222 -5.64 10.95 -12.72
CA VAL A 222 -4.77 12.13 -12.90
C VAL A 222 -4.00 12.43 -11.61
N ARG A 223 -2.69 12.66 -11.72
CA ARG A 223 -1.85 13.21 -10.64
C ARG A 223 -1.46 14.66 -10.94
N LEU A 224 -1.31 15.46 -9.89
CA LEU A 224 -0.83 16.84 -9.99
C LEU A 224 0.58 16.96 -9.42
N SER A 225 1.40 17.78 -10.06
CA SER A 225 2.72 18.17 -9.56
C SER A 225 2.92 19.67 -9.74
N LEU A 226 3.83 20.26 -8.97
CA LEU A 226 4.20 21.67 -9.09
C LEU A 226 5.66 21.76 -9.55
N ARG A 227 5.89 22.25 -10.78
CA ARG A 227 7.22 22.61 -11.26
C ARG A 227 7.48 24.07 -10.95
N VAL A 228 8.57 24.35 -10.22
CA VAL A 228 9.01 25.73 -9.94
C VAL A 228 10.14 26.08 -10.90
N GLU A 229 9.86 26.98 -11.82
CA GLU A 229 10.85 27.56 -12.74
C GLU A 229 11.44 28.81 -12.09
N VAL A 230 12.77 28.91 -12.04
CA VAL A 230 13.48 30.07 -11.49
C VAL A 230 14.21 30.79 -12.60
N ARG A 231 14.05 32.11 -12.69
CA ARG A 231 14.76 32.98 -13.64
C ARG A 231 15.47 34.10 -12.87
N GLY A 232 16.54 34.66 -13.42
CA GLY A 232 17.28 35.74 -12.76
C GLY A 232 18.13 35.28 -11.57
N LEU A 233 18.55 34.01 -11.54
CA LEU A 233 19.59 33.55 -10.63
C LEU A 233 20.95 34.05 -11.15
N PRO A 234 21.76 34.75 -10.33
CA PRO A 234 23.10 35.13 -10.75
C PRO A 234 23.94 33.87 -11.01
N GLY A 235 24.40 33.69 -12.25
CA GLY A 235 25.31 32.60 -12.64
C GLY A 235 24.71 31.45 -13.48
N THR A 236 23.47 31.55 -13.99
CA THR A 236 22.92 30.53 -14.92
C THR A 236 23.09 30.88 -16.41
N ASP A 237 23.45 32.12 -16.75
CA ASP A 237 23.63 32.57 -18.15
C ASP A 237 25.00 32.19 -18.75
N VAL A 238 25.83 31.44 -18.02
CA VAL A 238 27.22 31.10 -18.43
C VAL A 238 27.34 29.84 -19.29
N LEU A 239 26.24 29.15 -19.63
CA LEU A 239 26.29 27.97 -20.49
C LEU A 239 25.96 28.25 -21.97
N ASP A 240 25.50 29.46 -22.31
CA ASP A 240 25.17 29.86 -23.69
C ASP A 240 25.81 31.22 -24.06
N ALA A 241 27.13 31.35 -23.96
CA ALA A 241 27.86 32.43 -24.63
C ALA A 241 29.38 32.16 -24.66
N ASP A 242 29.83 31.51 -25.72
CA ASP A 242 31.22 31.62 -26.19
C ASP A 242 31.40 33.05 -26.74
N VAL A 243 31.84 33.99 -25.90
CA VAL A 243 32.24 35.34 -26.36
C VAL A 243 33.66 35.62 -25.85
N PRO A 244 34.65 35.80 -26.73
CA PRO A 244 36.01 36.09 -26.34
C PRO A 244 36.19 37.57 -26.02
N GLY A 245 36.84 37.84 -24.88
CA GLY A 245 37.71 39.00 -24.64
C GLY A 245 37.08 40.39 -24.66
N GLY A 246 36.90 40.98 -23.48
CA GLY A 246 36.70 42.41 -23.31
C GLY A 246 37.05 42.82 -21.88
N ASP A 247 38.06 43.65 -21.75
CA ASP A 247 38.57 44.22 -20.51
C ASP A 247 37.69 45.37 -19.99
N GLY A 248 37.66 45.51 -18.67
CA GLY A 248 37.38 46.77 -17.99
C GLY A 248 35.91 47.22 -17.95
N THR A 249 35.27 47.06 -16.79
CA THR A 249 35.06 48.15 -15.82
C THR A 249 34.06 47.69 -14.77
N ALA A 250 34.45 47.79 -13.50
CA ALA A 250 33.55 47.66 -12.36
C ALA A 250 32.59 48.87 -12.34
N GLY A 251 31.49 48.75 -13.07
CA GLY A 251 30.37 49.66 -13.01
C GLY A 251 29.28 49.08 -12.13
N ASP A 252 28.87 49.85 -11.13
CA ASP A 252 27.59 49.85 -10.40
C ASP A 252 26.85 48.51 -10.26
N ASP A 253 26.64 48.08 -9.01
CA ASP A 253 25.69 47.03 -8.64
C ASP A 253 24.28 47.42 -9.12
N ILE A 254 23.99 47.19 -10.39
CA ILE A 254 22.62 47.07 -10.88
C ILE A 254 22.10 45.83 -10.17
N ALA A 255 21.33 46.05 -9.11
CA ALA A 255 20.44 45.06 -8.55
C ALA A 255 19.53 44.59 -9.68
N GLY A 256 19.99 43.60 -10.44
CA GLY A 256 19.17 42.89 -11.41
C GLY A 256 17.91 42.42 -10.70
N PRO A 257 16.77 42.34 -11.39
CA PRO A 257 15.56 41.84 -10.78
C PRO A 257 15.89 40.52 -10.08
N GLY A 258 15.61 40.47 -8.77
CA GLY A 258 15.84 39.28 -7.96
C GLY A 258 15.14 38.06 -8.56
N PRO A 259 15.46 36.85 -8.07
CA PRO A 259 14.98 35.62 -8.69
C PRO A 259 13.45 35.63 -8.85
N VAL A 260 12.99 35.42 -10.08
CA VAL A 260 11.58 35.31 -10.43
C VAL A 260 11.21 33.83 -10.41
N PHE A 261 10.21 33.48 -9.58
CA PHE A 261 9.69 32.13 -9.47
C PHE A 261 8.38 32.01 -10.25
N ARG A 262 8.30 31.06 -11.16
CA ARG A 262 7.06 30.67 -11.84
C ARG A 262 6.67 29.27 -11.40
N ALA A 263 5.51 29.18 -10.76
CA ALA A 263 4.87 27.93 -10.38
C ALA A 263 4.01 27.42 -11.54
N VAL A 264 4.31 26.21 -12.03
CA VAL A 264 3.58 25.55 -13.11
C VAL A 264 2.95 24.29 -12.55
N VAL A 265 1.61 24.25 -12.55
CA VAL A 265 0.87 23.05 -12.20
C VAL A 265 0.90 22.12 -13.40
N GLN A 266 1.40 20.90 -13.22
CA GLN A 266 1.43 19.88 -14.25
C GLN A 266 0.50 18.73 -13.89
N MET A 267 -0.25 18.25 -14.88
CA MET A 267 -1.04 17.03 -14.82
C MET A 267 -0.22 15.86 -15.35
N HIS A 268 -0.37 14.71 -14.72
CA HIS A 268 0.27 13.46 -15.10
C HIS A 268 -0.79 12.38 -15.23
N SER A 269 -0.66 11.55 -16.27
CA SER A 269 -1.45 10.32 -16.35
C SER A 269 -0.97 9.34 -15.28
N VAL A 270 -1.91 8.74 -14.55
CA VAL A 270 -1.60 7.64 -13.60
C VAL A 270 -1.24 6.35 -14.35
N SER A 271 -1.78 6.17 -15.56
CA SER A 271 -1.59 4.97 -16.37
C SER A 271 -0.31 5.02 -17.22
N ASP A 272 0.16 6.22 -17.57
CA ASP A 272 1.40 6.43 -18.31
C ASP A 272 2.17 7.64 -17.74
N PRO A 273 3.18 7.41 -16.86
CA PRO A 273 3.95 8.48 -16.24
C PRO A 273 4.73 9.37 -17.21
N ALA A 274 4.90 8.96 -18.47
CA ALA A 274 5.56 9.79 -19.49
C ALA A 274 4.62 10.87 -20.05
N VAL A 275 3.31 10.74 -19.85
CA VAL A 275 2.31 11.73 -20.29
C VAL A 275 2.17 12.80 -19.24
N VAL A 276 2.74 13.97 -19.53
CA VAL A 276 2.71 15.17 -18.69
C VAL A 276 2.19 16.35 -19.50
N ALA A 277 1.28 17.13 -18.94
CA ALA A 277 0.76 18.35 -19.54
C ALA A 277 0.75 19.50 -18.54
N ASP A 278 1.10 20.71 -18.98
CA ASP A 278 0.94 21.91 -18.15
C ASP A 278 -0.55 22.24 -18.07
N ALA A 279 -1.09 22.36 -16.86
CA ALA A 279 -2.53 22.55 -16.64
C ALA A 279 -3.03 23.86 -17.30
N ALA A 280 -2.24 24.92 -17.30
CA ALA A 280 -2.64 26.14 -18.00
C ALA A 280 -2.85 25.90 -19.51
N GLU A 281 -2.01 25.07 -20.14
CA GLU A 281 -2.10 24.76 -21.57
C GLU A 281 -3.25 23.79 -21.87
N PHE A 282 -3.40 22.74 -21.04
CA PHE A 282 -4.48 21.77 -21.21
C PHE A 282 -5.87 22.42 -21.14
N TRP A 283 -6.09 23.37 -20.23
CA TRP A 283 -7.36 24.09 -20.11
C TRP A 283 -7.51 25.25 -21.10
N ALA A 284 -6.41 25.80 -21.63
CA ALA A 284 -6.45 26.80 -22.69
C ALA A 284 -6.66 26.19 -24.08
N ALA A 285 -6.41 24.89 -24.24
CA ALA A 285 -6.64 24.18 -25.49
C ALA A 285 -8.14 24.18 -25.84
N PRO A 286 -8.53 24.49 -27.10
CA PRO A 286 -9.90 24.33 -27.54
C PRO A 286 -10.33 22.88 -27.37
N ALA A 287 -11.53 22.66 -26.81
CA ALA A 287 -12.07 21.30 -26.68
C ALA A 287 -12.12 20.63 -28.07
N ASP A 288 -11.45 19.48 -28.22
CA ASP A 288 -11.48 18.72 -29.45
C ASP A 288 -12.88 18.08 -29.61
N PRO A 289 -13.68 18.47 -30.62
CA PRO A 289 -15.01 17.91 -30.84
C PRO A 289 -15.00 16.42 -31.22
N ARG A 290 -13.83 15.79 -31.37
CA ARG A 290 -13.69 14.34 -31.60
C ARG A 290 -13.33 13.53 -30.36
N SER A 291 -13.18 14.16 -29.19
CA SER A 291 -12.96 13.42 -27.95
C SER A 291 -14.26 12.74 -27.49
N PRO A 292 -14.29 11.41 -27.30
CA PRO A 292 -15.50 10.69 -26.91
C PRO A 292 -15.75 10.90 -25.41
N GLY A 293 -16.33 12.04 -25.06
CA GLY A 293 -16.62 12.36 -23.66
C GLY A 293 -17.33 13.70 -23.38
N GLY A 294 -17.62 14.50 -24.40
CA GLY A 294 -18.30 15.78 -24.22
C GLY A 294 -19.69 15.81 -24.86
N SER A 295 -20.70 15.24 -24.22
CA SER A 295 -22.08 15.68 -24.46
C SER A 295 -22.27 16.99 -23.68
N ALA A 296 -22.29 18.10 -24.42
CA ALA A 296 -22.77 19.39 -23.92
C ALA A 296 -24.32 19.44 -24.03
N PRO A 297 -24.98 20.32 -23.25
CA PRO A 297 -26.32 20.13 -22.68
C PRO A 297 -27.50 20.17 -23.65
#